data_AF-A0A395LYU3-F1
#
_entry.id   AF-A0A395LYU3-F1
#
_cell.length_a   1.000
_cell.length_b   1.000
_cell.length_c   1.000
_cell.angle_alpha   90.00
_cell.angle_beta   90.00
_cell.angle_gamma   90.00
#
_symmetry.space_group_name_H-M   'P 1'
#
loop_
_entity.id
_entity.type
_entity.pdbx_description
1 polymer ?
#
loop_
_entity_poly.entity_id
_entity_poly.type
_entity_poly.pdbx_seq_one_letter_code
_entity_poly.pdbx_strand_id
1 'polypeptide(L)'
;MNESKLRGFLLGALIGDALGLPVHKKPHHIIRMYFKGIKDYTDEYYSTGSPTGLRAGQNSIDARPILQALPHTDDAAIETFTEKFFQVQPDTAVQLCKFFKIVKAATLPLVPQQILAELFETQEQQKILSAMSFFPNDMVIEFDEAMDELNAVRFALAMFLRSHDDFETTVLSTVNMGGLARLTGAIVGGAMGLLHGHEAIPKHLVQGLEHSLEIVEKIEAIFGSS
;
A
#
# COMPACT_ATOMS: atom_id res chain seq x y z
N MET A 1 -7.98 15.72 -16.40
CA MET A 1 -6.82 15.92 -15.53
C MET A 1 -6.97 14.97 -14.35
N ASN A 2 -6.36 13.79 -14.45
CA ASN A 2 -6.44 12.71 -13.45
C ASN A 2 -5.28 12.79 -12.43
N GLU A 3 -4.61 13.94 -12.40
CA GLU A 3 -3.41 14.23 -11.60
C GLU A 3 -3.63 13.94 -10.12
N SER A 4 -4.84 14.22 -9.62
CA SER A 4 -5.20 13.91 -8.23
C SER A 4 -5.11 12.41 -7.90
N LYS A 5 -5.49 11.52 -8.83
CA LYS A 5 -5.41 10.06 -8.64
C LYS A 5 -3.98 9.55 -8.72
N LEU A 6 -3.18 10.00 -9.68
CA LEU A 6 -1.78 9.59 -9.77
C LEU A 6 -0.96 10.12 -8.58
N ARG A 7 -1.19 11.37 -8.17
CA ARG A 7 -0.58 11.93 -6.95
C ARG A 7 -0.98 11.11 -5.71
N GLY A 8 -2.27 10.75 -5.63
CA GLY A 8 -2.79 9.89 -4.57
C GLY A 8 -2.14 8.52 -4.57
N PHE A 9 -1.98 7.89 -5.73
CA PHE A 9 -1.28 6.60 -5.89
C PHE A 9 0.12 6.63 -5.29
N LEU A 10 0.94 7.59 -5.74
CA LEU A 10 2.34 7.70 -5.35
C LEU A 10 2.45 7.98 -3.85
N LEU A 11 1.76 9.00 -3.34
CA LEU A 11 1.77 9.32 -1.90
C LEU A 11 1.23 8.17 -1.06
N GLY A 12 0.12 7.58 -1.49
CA GLY A 12 -0.53 6.50 -0.75
C GLY A 12 0.36 5.27 -0.62
N ALA A 13 1.04 4.88 -1.69
CA ALA A 13 1.97 3.76 -1.66
C ALA A 13 3.17 4.03 -0.74
N LEU A 14 3.75 5.24 -0.81
CA LEU A 14 4.86 5.64 0.07
C LEU A 14 4.44 5.66 1.54
N ILE A 15 3.26 6.19 1.85
CA ILE A 15 2.72 6.25 3.21
C ILE A 15 2.48 4.85 3.76
N GLY A 16 1.84 3.99 2.98
CA GLY A 16 1.55 2.62 3.38
C GLY A 16 2.81 1.78 3.60
N ASP A 17 3.82 1.93 2.73
CA ASP A 17 5.14 1.31 2.89
C ASP A 17 5.81 1.75 4.20
N ALA A 18 5.89 3.06 4.45
CA ALA A 18 6.53 3.62 5.63
C ALA A 18 5.81 3.26 6.95
N LEU A 19 4.47 3.23 6.95
CA LEU A 19 3.68 2.79 8.11
C LEU A 19 3.87 1.29 8.41
N GLY A 20 4.00 0.47 7.37
CA GLY A 20 4.17 -0.98 7.50
C GLY A 20 5.60 -1.43 7.79
N LEU A 21 6.60 -0.59 7.54
CA LEU A 21 8.01 -0.96 7.63
C LEU A 21 8.47 -1.39 9.04
N PRO A 22 8.11 -0.70 10.14
CA PRO A 22 8.54 -1.09 11.50
C PRO A 22 7.99 -2.44 11.96
N VAL A 23 6.91 -2.92 11.34
CA VAL A 23 6.23 -4.18 11.68
C VAL A 23 6.39 -5.23 10.58
N HIS A 24 7.25 -4.96 9.60
CA HIS A 24 7.49 -5.89 8.51
C HIS A 24 8.05 -7.23 9.01
N LYS A 25 7.49 -8.32 8.49
CA LYS A 25 7.78 -9.72 8.84
C LYS A 25 7.51 -10.06 10.31
N LYS A 26 6.74 -9.24 11.01
CA LYS A 26 6.27 -9.55 12.37
C LYS A 26 4.83 -10.05 12.28
N PRO A 27 4.46 -11.09 13.03
CA PRO A 27 3.08 -11.55 13.09
C PRO A 27 2.23 -10.59 13.94
N HIS A 28 0.91 -10.58 13.73
CA HIS A 28 -0.02 -9.66 14.38
C HIS A 28 0.13 -9.60 15.92
N HIS A 29 0.33 -10.74 16.57
CA HIS A 29 0.45 -10.80 18.04
C HIS A 29 1.68 -10.05 18.57
N ILE A 30 2.80 -10.05 17.83
CA ILE A 30 4.01 -9.27 18.17
C ILE A 30 3.73 -7.77 18.05
N ILE A 31 2.98 -7.36 17.02
CA ILE A 31 2.59 -5.96 16.82
C ILE A 31 1.76 -5.47 18.00
N ARG A 32 0.76 -6.26 18.41
CA ARG A 32 -0.08 -5.91 19.57
C ARG A 32 0.71 -5.86 20.88
N MET A 33 1.63 -6.79 21.10
CA MET A 33 2.37 -6.90 22.34
C MET A 33 3.42 -5.80 22.50
N TYR A 34 4.19 -5.52 21.45
CA TYR A 34 5.37 -4.64 21.55
C TYR A 34 5.13 -3.24 21.01
N PHE A 35 4.32 -3.09 19.95
CA PHE A 35 4.03 -1.79 19.34
C PHE A 35 2.72 -1.19 19.86
N LYS A 36 1.89 -1.98 20.56
CA LYS A 36 0.53 -1.59 21.01
C LYS A 36 -0.35 -1.11 19.86
N GLY A 37 -0.10 -1.65 18.67
CA GLY A 37 -0.65 -1.23 17.39
C GLY A 37 0.01 0.02 16.82
N ILE A 38 0.28 0.00 15.52
CA ILE A 38 0.74 1.15 14.74
C ILE A 38 -0.41 2.15 14.62
N LYS A 39 -0.13 3.40 15.01
CA LYS A 39 -1.10 4.51 14.97
C LYS A 39 -0.60 5.69 14.14
N ASP A 40 0.71 5.78 13.97
CA ASP A 40 1.44 6.80 13.22
C ASP A 40 2.83 6.22 12.91
N TYR A 41 3.68 6.98 12.23
CA TYR A 41 5.06 6.62 11.99
C TYR A 41 5.83 6.39 13.30
N THR A 42 6.60 5.31 13.31
CA THR A 42 7.45 4.93 14.44
C THR A 42 8.76 4.35 13.93
N ASP A 43 9.81 4.43 14.74
CA ASP A 43 11.00 3.63 14.53
C ASP A 43 10.76 2.16 14.99
N GLU A 44 11.69 1.27 14.65
CA GLU A 44 11.61 -0.17 15.01
C GLU A 44 12.07 -0.47 16.45
N TYR A 45 12.32 0.57 17.26
CA TYR A 45 13.06 0.47 18.53
C TYR A 45 12.39 -0.47 19.56
N TYR A 46 11.08 -0.70 19.43
CA TYR A 46 10.29 -1.48 20.38
C TYR A 46 10.49 -3.01 20.31
N SER A 47 11.24 -3.56 19.34
CA SER A 47 11.32 -5.02 19.14
C SER A 47 12.72 -5.66 19.20
N THR A 48 13.80 -4.87 19.13
CA THR A 48 15.17 -5.40 19.12
C THR A 48 16.02 -4.74 20.19
N GLY A 49 16.83 -5.51 20.91
CA GLY A 49 17.81 -4.98 21.88
C GLY A 49 18.96 -4.18 21.25
N SER A 50 18.86 -3.85 19.96
CA SER A 50 19.83 -3.06 19.19
C SER A 50 19.08 -2.20 18.18
N PRO A 51 19.43 -0.91 18.02
CA PRO A 51 18.78 -0.03 17.04
C PRO A 51 19.03 -0.57 15.63
N THR A 52 17.96 -0.82 14.87
CA THR A 52 18.09 -1.18 13.44
C THR A 52 18.50 0.01 12.58
N GLY A 53 18.41 1.23 13.13
CA GLY A 53 18.66 2.48 12.41
C GLY A 53 17.46 2.98 11.61
N LEU A 54 16.33 2.26 11.66
CA LEU A 54 15.09 2.67 11.01
C LEU A 54 14.55 3.96 11.62
N ARG A 55 14.15 4.91 10.77
CA ARG A 55 13.57 6.19 11.18
C ARG A 55 12.07 6.20 10.96
N ALA A 56 11.35 6.95 11.80
CA ALA A 56 9.93 7.22 11.58
C ALA A 56 9.73 7.87 10.20
N GLY A 57 8.77 7.35 9.42
CA GLY A 57 8.44 7.84 8.09
C GLY A 57 9.35 7.33 6.97
N GLN A 58 10.36 6.52 7.29
CA GLN A 58 11.28 5.97 6.30
C GLN A 58 10.58 4.99 5.35
N ASN A 59 10.85 5.11 4.04
CA ASN A 59 10.47 4.10 3.06
C ASN A 59 11.48 2.95 2.99
N SER A 60 11.00 1.78 2.57
CA SER A 60 11.80 0.56 2.44
C SER A 60 12.93 0.69 1.42
N ILE A 61 12.76 1.56 0.42
CA ILE A 61 13.81 2.05 -0.48
C ILE A 61 13.62 3.56 -0.72
N ASP A 62 14.68 4.24 -1.11
CA ASP A 62 14.61 5.66 -1.47
C ASP A 62 13.76 5.86 -2.74
N ALA A 63 12.59 6.47 -2.56
CA ALA A 63 11.65 6.72 -3.65
C ALA A 63 12.09 7.87 -4.57
N ARG A 64 12.95 8.78 -4.10
CA ARG A 64 13.30 10.02 -4.81
C ARG A 64 13.89 9.78 -6.22
N PRO A 65 14.83 8.83 -6.43
CA PRO A 65 15.34 8.54 -7.77
C PRO A 65 14.28 7.91 -8.68
N ILE A 66 13.34 7.13 -8.11
CA ILE A 66 12.25 6.51 -8.85
C ILE A 66 11.28 7.59 -9.33
N LEU A 67 10.82 8.45 -8.41
CA LEU A 67 9.91 9.57 -8.69
C LEU A 67 10.47 10.51 -9.77
N GLN A 68 11.76 10.83 -9.70
CA GLN A 68 12.43 11.68 -10.69
C GLN A 68 12.49 11.08 -12.09
N ALA A 69 12.48 9.74 -12.19
CA ALA A 69 12.56 9.01 -13.46
C ALA A 69 11.18 8.56 -13.97
N LEU A 70 10.08 8.99 -13.34
CA LEU A 70 8.75 8.59 -13.78
C LEU A 70 8.36 9.24 -15.12
N PRO A 71 7.75 8.47 -16.03
CA PRO A 71 7.11 9.03 -17.22
C PRO A 71 6.00 10.02 -16.88
N HIS A 72 5.70 10.92 -17.82
CA HIS A 72 4.64 11.94 -17.64
C HIS A 72 3.21 11.42 -17.87
N THR A 73 3.03 10.20 -18.37
CA THR A 73 1.69 9.62 -18.57
C THR A 73 1.30 8.73 -17.39
N ASP A 74 0.04 8.83 -16.93
CA ASP A 74 -0.46 8.08 -15.77
C ASP A 74 -0.14 6.57 -15.82
N ASP A 75 -0.44 5.90 -16.94
CA ASP A 75 -0.30 4.44 -17.01
C ASP A 75 1.17 4.00 -17.01
N ALA A 76 2.05 4.72 -17.72
CA ALA A 76 3.47 4.41 -17.72
C ALA A 76 4.13 4.78 -16.39
N ALA A 77 3.64 5.82 -15.70
CA ALA A 77 4.06 6.16 -14.35
C ALA A 77 3.65 5.08 -13.34
N ILE A 78 2.41 4.58 -13.41
CA ILE A 78 1.94 3.47 -12.56
C ILE A 78 2.79 2.22 -12.81
N GLU A 79 3.04 1.86 -14.07
CA GLU A 79 3.90 0.71 -14.40
C GLU A 79 5.31 0.87 -13.85
N THR A 80 5.98 1.97 -14.20
CA THR A 80 7.37 2.23 -13.80
C THR A 80 7.52 2.28 -12.29
N PHE A 81 6.57 2.92 -11.59
CA PHE A 81 6.59 3.01 -10.14
C PHE A 81 6.32 1.64 -9.50
N THR A 82 5.35 0.87 -10.02
CA THR A 82 5.03 -0.46 -9.49
C THR A 82 6.22 -1.41 -9.60
N GLU A 83 6.88 -1.44 -10.76
CA GLU A 83 8.06 -2.27 -11.02
C GLU A 83 9.25 -1.90 -10.13
N LYS A 84 9.47 -0.60 -9.88
CA LYS A 84 10.66 -0.12 -9.18
C LYS A 84 10.49 0.00 -7.67
N PHE A 85 9.29 0.30 -7.19
CA PHE A 85 9.06 0.64 -5.77
C PHE A 85 8.66 -0.58 -4.91
N PHE A 86 7.78 -1.44 -5.41
CA PHE A 86 7.13 -2.47 -4.59
C PHE A 86 8.08 -3.64 -4.21
N GLN A 87 9.19 -3.81 -4.93
CA GLN A 87 10.20 -4.85 -4.70
C GLN A 87 9.57 -6.26 -4.67
N VAL A 88 8.79 -6.56 -5.73
CA VAL A 88 8.10 -7.84 -5.93
C VAL A 88 8.63 -8.56 -7.17
N GLN A 89 8.28 -9.83 -7.35
CA GLN A 89 8.61 -10.57 -8.56
C GLN A 89 7.96 -9.94 -9.81
N PRO A 90 8.55 -10.10 -11.01
CA PRO A 90 8.02 -9.52 -12.24
C PRO A 90 6.55 -9.88 -12.53
N ASP A 91 6.16 -11.13 -12.34
CA ASP A 91 4.77 -11.58 -12.57
C ASP A 91 3.78 -10.89 -11.60
N THR A 92 4.20 -10.71 -10.35
CA THR A 92 3.43 -9.97 -9.34
C THR A 92 3.34 -8.48 -9.70
N ALA A 93 4.43 -7.88 -10.20
CA ALA A 93 4.42 -6.49 -10.64
C ALA A 93 3.41 -6.28 -11.78
N VAL A 94 3.38 -7.19 -12.76
CA VAL A 94 2.38 -7.16 -13.85
C VAL A 94 0.96 -7.26 -13.32
N GLN A 95 0.70 -8.15 -12.35
CA GLN A 95 -0.61 -8.28 -11.72
C GLN A 95 -1.02 -7.01 -10.96
N LEU A 96 -0.11 -6.41 -10.19
CA LEU A 96 -0.35 -5.16 -9.47
C LEU A 96 -0.59 -3.99 -10.42
N CYS A 97 0.17 -3.89 -11.52
CA CYS A 97 -0.07 -2.90 -12.57
C CYS A 97 -1.49 -3.03 -13.14
N LYS A 98 -1.94 -4.26 -13.43
CA LYS A 98 -3.32 -4.51 -13.89
C LYS A 98 -4.34 -4.06 -12.84
N PHE A 99 -4.14 -4.43 -11.56
CA PHE A 99 -5.01 -4.03 -10.46
C PHE A 99 -5.11 -2.50 -10.31
N PHE A 100 -3.98 -1.79 -10.28
CA PHE A 100 -3.98 -0.33 -10.15
C PHE A 100 -4.64 0.37 -11.32
N LYS A 101 -4.48 -0.12 -12.55
CA LYS A 101 -5.19 0.43 -13.72
C LYS A 101 -6.69 0.22 -13.63
N ILE A 102 -7.15 -0.94 -13.14
CA ILE A 102 -8.57 -1.20 -12.88
C ILE A 102 -9.09 -0.21 -11.83
N VAL A 103 -8.39 -0.03 -10.71
CA VAL A 103 -8.78 0.89 -9.63
C VAL A 103 -8.80 2.34 -10.12
N LYS A 104 -7.83 2.76 -10.93
CA LYS A 104 -7.78 4.09 -11.55
C LYS A 104 -9.04 4.39 -12.37
N ALA A 105 -9.49 3.39 -13.14
CA ALA A 105 -10.66 3.48 -14.01
C ALA A 105 -12.00 3.22 -13.27
N ALA A 106 -11.95 2.68 -12.05
CA ALA A 106 -13.13 2.34 -11.28
C ALA A 106 -13.92 3.58 -10.82
N THR A 107 -15.21 3.35 -10.58
CA THR A 107 -16.14 4.31 -9.97
C THR A 107 -16.82 3.64 -8.78
N LEU A 108 -17.21 4.44 -7.79
CA LEU A 108 -17.89 3.95 -6.60
C LEU A 108 -19.40 3.73 -6.87
N PRO A 109 -20.02 2.71 -6.23
CA PRO A 109 -19.41 1.70 -5.37
C PRO A 109 -18.61 0.65 -6.16
N LEU A 110 -17.52 0.14 -5.57
CA LEU A 110 -16.75 -0.95 -6.20
C LEU A 110 -17.56 -2.25 -6.21
N VAL A 111 -17.37 -3.05 -7.26
CA VAL A 111 -17.91 -4.41 -7.36
C VAL A 111 -16.75 -5.41 -7.27
N PRO A 112 -16.43 -5.97 -6.09
CA PRO A 112 -15.25 -6.81 -5.88
C PRO A 112 -15.14 -7.97 -6.86
N GLN A 113 -16.26 -8.63 -7.19
CA GLN A 113 -16.30 -9.76 -8.12
C GLN A 113 -15.78 -9.38 -9.51
N GLN A 114 -16.09 -8.18 -10.01
CA GLN A 114 -15.64 -7.73 -11.34
C GLN A 114 -14.13 -7.44 -11.33
N ILE A 115 -13.63 -6.81 -10.27
CA ILE A 115 -12.21 -6.50 -10.13
C ILE A 115 -11.39 -7.79 -10.02
N LEU A 116 -11.85 -8.75 -9.19
CA LEU A 116 -11.13 -10.00 -8.97
C LEU A 116 -11.19 -10.93 -10.19
N ALA A 117 -12.27 -10.91 -10.96
CA ALA A 117 -12.40 -11.68 -12.20
C ALA A 117 -11.35 -11.32 -13.25
N GLU A 118 -10.87 -10.08 -13.24
CA GLU A 118 -9.79 -9.62 -14.12
C GLU A 118 -8.39 -10.04 -13.63
N LEU A 119 -8.24 -10.42 -12.36
CA LEU A 119 -6.93 -10.58 -11.73
C LEU A 119 -6.58 -12.02 -11.38
N PHE A 120 -7.58 -12.85 -11.11
CA PHE A 120 -7.40 -14.17 -10.53
C PHE A 120 -8.29 -15.22 -11.19
N GLU A 121 -7.93 -16.48 -11.05
CA GLU A 121 -8.80 -17.61 -11.38
C GLU A 121 -9.91 -17.78 -10.33
N THR A 122 -11.00 -18.46 -10.69
CA THR A 122 -12.24 -18.56 -9.89
C THR A 122 -12.01 -19.01 -8.44
N GLN A 123 -11.13 -19.98 -8.19
CA GLN A 123 -10.86 -20.47 -6.84
C GLN A 123 -10.27 -19.38 -5.94
N GLU A 124 -9.33 -18.60 -6.47
CA GLU A 124 -8.65 -17.54 -5.74
C GLU A 124 -9.57 -16.33 -5.53
N GLN A 125 -10.42 -16.02 -6.51
CA GLN A 125 -11.47 -15.02 -6.34
C GLN A 125 -12.38 -15.38 -5.16
N GLN A 126 -12.84 -16.64 -5.09
CA GLN A 126 -13.72 -17.09 -4.01
C GLN A 126 -13.04 -17.00 -2.64
N LYS A 127 -11.75 -17.34 -2.54
CA LYS A 127 -10.97 -17.20 -1.31
C LYS A 127 -10.91 -15.75 -0.84
N ILE A 128 -10.63 -14.80 -1.75
CA ILE A 128 -10.60 -13.38 -1.41
C ILE A 128 -11.99 -12.88 -0.99
N LEU A 129 -13.03 -13.22 -1.75
CA LEU A 129 -14.39 -12.80 -1.48
C LEU A 129 -14.94 -13.32 -0.15
N SER A 130 -14.63 -14.58 0.22
CA SER A 130 -15.06 -15.13 1.51
C SER A 130 -14.32 -14.45 2.67
N ALA A 131 -13.01 -14.23 2.52
CA ALA A 131 -12.17 -13.63 3.55
C ALA A 131 -12.60 -12.20 3.90
N MET A 132 -13.19 -11.45 2.97
CA MET A 132 -13.73 -10.10 3.20
C MET A 132 -14.81 -10.04 4.30
N SER A 133 -15.46 -11.16 4.62
CA SER A 133 -16.43 -11.24 5.72
C SER A 133 -15.80 -11.35 7.11
N PHE A 134 -14.50 -11.63 7.18
CA PHE A 134 -13.79 -11.83 8.44
C PHE A 134 -13.28 -10.51 9.03
N PHE A 135 -12.98 -10.53 10.33
CA PHE A 135 -12.19 -9.48 10.95
C PHE A 135 -10.76 -9.53 10.40
N PRO A 136 -10.03 -8.40 10.32
CA PRO A 136 -8.68 -8.38 9.75
C PRO A 136 -7.71 -9.43 10.35
N ASN A 137 -7.78 -9.69 11.65
CA ASN A 137 -6.93 -10.69 12.32
C ASN A 137 -7.25 -12.13 11.88
N ASP A 138 -8.51 -12.44 11.62
CA ASP A 138 -8.89 -13.77 11.14
C ASP A 138 -8.63 -13.86 9.62
N MET A 139 -8.86 -12.78 8.89
CA MET A 139 -8.58 -12.68 7.46
C MET A 139 -7.11 -12.93 7.14
N VAL A 140 -6.17 -12.33 7.89
CA VAL A 140 -4.74 -12.49 7.59
C VAL A 140 -4.27 -13.94 7.80
N ILE A 141 -4.91 -14.69 8.70
CA ILE A 141 -4.63 -16.12 8.93
C ILE A 141 -5.01 -16.96 7.70
N GLU A 142 -6.11 -16.64 7.02
CA GLU A 142 -6.52 -17.31 5.78
C GLU A 142 -5.51 -17.16 4.64
N PHE A 143 -4.66 -16.13 4.71
CA PHE A 143 -3.57 -15.87 3.78
C PHE A 143 -2.20 -16.14 4.41
N ASP A 144 -2.08 -17.19 5.24
CA ASP A 144 -0.80 -17.62 5.83
C ASP A 144 -0.03 -16.46 6.49
N GLU A 145 -0.75 -15.63 7.25
CA GLU A 145 -0.25 -14.44 7.93
C GLU A 145 0.41 -13.40 6.99
N ALA A 146 0.08 -13.45 5.69
CA ALA A 146 0.66 -12.62 4.64
C ALA A 146 2.20 -12.66 4.62
N MET A 147 2.81 -13.82 4.90
CA MET A 147 4.26 -13.97 5.07
C MET A 147 5.04 -14.14 3.76
N ASP A 148 4.37 -14.57 2.70
CA ASP A 148 4.90 -14.60 1.34
C ASP A 148 4.20 -13.58 0.43
N GLU A 149 4.83 -13.30 -0.70
CA GLU A 149 4.41 -12.26 -1.64
C GLU A 149 3.01 -12.48 -2.21
N LEU A 150 2.69 -13.73 -2.58
CA LEU A 150 1.42 -14.08 -3.21
C LEU A 150 0.26 -13.89 -2.22
N ASN A 151 0.42 -14.41 -1.00
CA ASN A 151 -0.56 -14.25 0.05
C ASN A 151 -0.69 -12.79 0.52
N ALA A 152 0.41 -12.04 0.58
CA ALA A 152 0.38 -10.61 0.91
C ALA A 152 -0.43 -9.80 -0.11
N VAL A 153 -0.27 -10.05 -1.41
CA VAL A 153 -1.06 -9.38 -2.45
C VAL A 153 -2.54 -9.69 -2.29
N ARG A 154 -2.91 -10.97 -2.12
CA ARG A 154 -4.31 -11.39 -1.95
C ARG A 154 -4.94 -10.78 -0.70
N PHE A 155 -4.22 -10.79 0.41
CA PHE A 155 -4.64 -10.15 1.66
C PHE A 155 -4.82 -8.63 1.50
N ALA A 156 -3.88 -7.94 0.86
CA ALA A 156 -3.97 -6.50 0.61
C ALA A 156 -5.21 -6.13 -0.22
N LEU A 157 -5.47 -6.90 -1.29
CA LEU A 157 -6.67 -6.71 -2.12
C LEU A 157 -7.95 -6.99 -1.32
N ALA A 158 -7.97 -8.04 -0.48
CA ALA A 158 -9.10 -8.33 0.39
C ALA A 158 -9.38 -7.17 1.37
N MET A 159 -8.34 -6.62 2.00
CA MET A 159 -8.44 -5.48 2.93
C MET A 159 -9.00 -4.23 2.24
N PHE A 160 -8.48 -3.88 1.06
CA PHE A 160 -8.97 -2.76 0.26
C PHE A 160 -10.42 -2.95 -0.18
N LEU A 161 -10.76 -4.11 -0.75
CA LEU A 161 -12.12 -4.36 -1.24
C LEU A 161 -13.14 -4.45 -0.09
N ARG A 162 -12.73 -4.88 1.11
CA ARG A 162 -13.57 -4.91 2.31
C ARG A 162 -13.87 -3.52 2.85
N SER A 163 -12.92 -2.59 2.80
CA SER A 163 -13.05 -1.25 3.37
C SER A 163 -12.27 -0.26 2.52
N HIS A 164 -12.98 0.61 1.81
CA HIS A 164 -12.37 1.61 0.93
C HIS A 164 -13.02 2.98 1.06
N ASP A 165 -13.57 3.31 2.24
CA ASP A 165 -14.21 4.61 2.48
C ASP A 165 -13.27 5.63 3.14
N ASP A 166 -12.35 5.15 3.99
CA ASP A 166 -11.42 6.00 4.76
C ASP A 166 -9.98 5.55 4.58
N PHE A 167 -9.12 6.47 4.09
CA PHE A 167 -7.73 6.17 3.75
C PHE A 167 -6.96 5.64 4.96
N GLU A 168 -6.97 6.38 6.06
CA GLU A 168 -6.12 6.13 7.21
C GLU A 168 -6.53 4.85 7.93
N THR A 169 -7.83 4.67 8.18
CA THR A 169 -8.38 3.49 8.83
C THR A 169 -8.05 2.23 8.02
N THR A 170 -8.23 2.25 6.70
CA THR A 170 -7.97 1.08 5.86
C THR A 170 -6.47 0.74 5.83
N VAL A 171 -5.58 1.73 5.68
CA VAL A 171 -4.12 1.50 5.67
C VAL A 171 -3.64 1.01 7.04
N LEU A 172 -4.00 1.70 8.13
CA LEU A 172 -3.60 1.31 9.49
C LEU A 172 -4.14 -0.08 9.86
N SER A 173 -5.38 -0.40 9.51
CA SER A 173 -5.95 -1.73 9.76
C SER A 173 -5.18 -2.83 9.04
N THR A 174 -4.66 -2.54 7.85
CA THR A 174 -3.87 -3.48 7.03
C THR A 174 -2.48 -3.71 7.64
N VAL A 175 -1.71 -2.65 7.88
CA VAL A 175 -0.33 -2.79 8.36
C VAL A 175 -0.26 -3.40 9.76
N ASN A 176 -1.29 -3.18 10.59
CA ASN A 176 -1.38 -3.76 11.93
C ASN A 176 -1.54 -5.29 11.92
N MET A 177 -1.90 -5.91 10.79
CA MET A 177 -1.95 -7.37 10.69
C MET A 177 -0.57 -8.00 10.53
N GLY A 178 0.45 -7.21 10.18
CA GLY A 178 1.82 -7.70 10.06
C GLY A 178 2.10 -8.42 8.74
N GLY A 179 2.88 -9.50 8.80
CA GLY A 179 3.33 -10.21 7.60
C GLY A 179 4.25 -9.33 6.76
N LEU A 180 4.08 -9.32 5.43
CA LEU A 180 4.76 -8.38 4.54
C LEU A 180 4.15 -6.96 4.62
N ALA A 181 4.04 -6.39 5.83
CA ALA A 181 3.31 -5.17 6.13
C ALA A 181 3.69 -3.94 5.28
N ARG A 182 4.98 -3.72 4.96
CA ARG A 182 5.38 -2.66 4.01
C ARG A 182 4.72 -2.83 2.63
N LEU A 183 4.62 -4.06 2.12
CA LEU A 183 4.06 -4.37 0.82
C LEU A 183 2.54 -4.25 0.85
N THR A 184 1.89 -4.86 1.84
CA THR A 184 0.42 -4.80 1.98
C THR A 184 -0.05 -3.36 2.22
N GLY A 185 0.67 -2.61 3.06
CA GLY A 185 0.47 -1.18 3.26
C GLY A 185 0.63 -0.39 1.96
N ALA A 186 1.72 -0.60 1.21
CA ALA A 186 1.93 0.10 -0.06
C ALA A 186 0.83 -0.18 -1.10
N ILE A 187 0.39 -1.44 -1.22
CA ILE A 187 -0.68 -1.82 -2.15
C ILE A 187 -1.98 -1.14 -1.76
N VAL A 188 -2.38 -1.25 -0.49
CA VAL A 188 -3.63 -0.67 0.01
C VAL A 188 -3.60 0.86 -0.06
N GLY A 189 -2.51 1.49 0.38
CA GLY A 189 -2.35 2.94 0.32
C GLY A 189 -2.38 3.47 -1.10
N GLY A 190 -1.67 2.82 -2.03
CA GLY A 190 -1.69 3.18 -3.45
C GLY A 190 -3.09 3.03 -4.06
N ALA A 191 -3.80 1.95 -3.76
CA ALA A 191 -5.17 1.73 -4.23
C ALA A 191 -6.17 2.76 -3.67
N MET A 192 -6.08 3.07 -2.37
CA MET A 192 -6.91 4.10 -1.75
C MET A 192 -6.64 5.49 -2.35
N GLY A 193 -5.38 5.82 -2.59
CA GLY A 193 -4.98 7.06 -3.24
C GLY A 193 -5.43 7.16 -4.70
N LEU A 194 -5.40 6.06 -5.46
CA LEU A 194 -5.98 6.00 -6.80
C LEU A 194 -7.50 6.18 -6.78
N LEU A 195 -8.18 5.56 -5.82
CA LEU A 195 -9.64 5.57 -5.75
C LEU A 195 -10.18 6.98 -5.42
N HIS A 196 -9.57 7.64 -4.43
CA HIS A 196 -10.08 8.90 -3.86
C HIS A 196 -9.30 10.15 -4.25
N GLY A 197 -8.09 9.98 -4.79
CA GLY A 197 -7.16 11.09 -5.04
C GLY A 197 -6.43 11.56 -3.78
N HIS A 198 -5.42 12.40 -3.98
CA HIS A 198 -4.51 12.83 -2.92
C HIS A 198 -5.16 13.67 -1.81
N GLU A 199 -6.30 14.32 -2.08
CA GLU A 199 -7.00 15.16 -1.08
C GLU A 199 -7.60 14.34 0.06
N ALA A 200 -7.87 13.05 -0.18
CA ALA A 200 -8.36 12.14 0.84
C ALA A 200 -7.25 11.65 1.80
N ILE A 201 -5.98 11.92 1.50
CA ILE A 201 -4.85 11.50 2.31
C ILE A 201 -4.67 12.50 3.48
N PRO A 202 -4.63 12.04 4.74
CA PRO A 202 -4.37 12.90 5.88
C PRO A 202 -3.04 13.65 5.75
N LYS A 203 -3.08 14.98 5.95
CA LYS A 203 -1.90 15.86 5.78
C LYS A 203 -0.73 15.46 6.68
N HIS A 204 -1.01 14.98 7.90
CA HIS A 204 0.03 14.59 8.84
C HIS A 204 0.83 13.39 8.35
N LEU A 205 0.19 12.44 7.65
CA LEU A 205 0.89 11.30 7.04
C LEU A 205 1.80 11.76 5.90
N VAL A 206 1.33 12.68 5.05
CA VAL A 206 2.19 13.25 4.01
C VAL A 206 3.40 13.95 4.63
N GLN A 207 3.19 14.77 5.67
CA GLN A 207 4.24 15.53 6.35
C GLN A 207 5.21 14.65 7.16
N GLY A 208 4.73 13.52 7.65
CA GLY A 208 5.50 12.60 8.49
C GLY A 208 6.43 11.66 7.72
N LEU A 209 6.31 11.57 6.39
CA LEU A 209 7.27 10.85 5.55
C LEU A 209 8.69 11.41 5.72
N GLU A 210 9.67 10.51 5.79
CA GLU A 210 11.07 10.91 5.70
C GLU A 210 11.30 11.53 4.31
N HIS A 211 11.97 12.69 4.25
CA HIS A 211 12.12 13.47 3.01
C HIS A 211 10.80 13.94 2.38
N SER A 212 9.73 14.10 3.16
CA SER A 212 8.41 14.55 2.69
C SER A 212 8.46 15.73 1.70
N LEU A 213 9.22 16.79 2.01
CA LEU A 213 9.35 17.96 1.13
C LEU A 213 9.87 17.59 -0.26
N GLU A 214 10.98 16.84 -0.31
CA GLU A 214 11.62 16.42 -1.56
C GLU A 214 10.75 15.43 -2.35
N ILE A 215 10.02 14.55 -1.65
CA ILE A 215 9.06 13.62 -2.24
C ILE A 215 7.92 14.39 -2.90
N VAL A 216 7.32 15.34 -2.18
CA VAL A 216 6.20 16.16 -2.69
C VAL A 216 6.68 16.99 -3.87
N GLU A 217 7.83 17.66 -3.77
CA GLU A 217 8.40 18.43 -4.88
C GLU A 217 8.59 17.58 -6.15
N LYS A 218 9.11 16.36 -6.01
CA LYS A 218 9.29 15.45 -7.15
C LYS A 218 7.97 14.99 -7.74
N ILE A 219 6.96 14.73 -6.91
CA ILE A 219 5.62 14.36 -7.38
C ILE A 219 4.98 15.53 -8.13
N GLU A 220 5.07 16.77 -7.62
CA GLU A 220 4.53 17.95 -8.31
C GLU A 220 5.22 18.19 -9.66
N ALA A 221 6.53 17.95 -9.75
CA ALA A 221 7.31 18.12 -10.98
C ALA A 221 6.84 17.20 -12.13
N ILE A 222 6.24 16.05 -11.82
CA ILE A 222 5.66 15.14 -12.82
C ILE A 222 4.53 15.82 -13.58
N PHE A 223 3.74 16.66 -12.89
CA PHE A 223 2.55 17.34 -13.43
C PHE A 223 2.85 18.76 -13.95
N GLY A 224 3.78 19.47 -13.30
CA GLY A 224 4.13 20.86 -13.63
C GLY A 224 4.93 21.06 -14.93
N SER A 225 5.21 19.99 -15.68
CA SER A 225 5.93 20.04 -16.97
C SER A 225 5.01 20.08 -18.20
N SER A 226 3.72 20.43 -18.00
CA SER A 226 2.67 20.46 -19.04
C SER A 226 2.64 21.78 -19.82
#